data_AF-A0A7V9AWZ1-F1
#
_entry.id   AF-A0A7V9AWZ1-F1
#
_cell.length_a   1.000
_cell.length_b   1.000
_cell.length_c   1.000
_cell.angle_alpha   90.00
_cell.angle_beta   90.00
_cell.angle_gamma   90.00
#
_symmetry.space_group_name_H-M   'P 1'
#
loop_
_entity.id
_entity.type
_entity.pdbx_description
1 polymer ?
#
loop_
_entity_poly.entity_id
_entity_poly.type
_entity_poly.pdbx_seq_one_letter_code
_entity_poly.pdbx_strand_id
1 'polypeptide(L)'
;MPEDELKRLRQQSRDDRKLIERAAQALAEVGRAQGLSNENADVLTALRIRLEGKPRASLEDLFATTADLGGGKDLGDVLATPEKKDADWPVVEEKKKDWPG
;
A
#
# COMPACT_ATOMS: atom_id res chain seq x y z
N MET A 1 -5.63 -13.47 -30.98
CA MET A 1 -4.23 -13.65 -30.55
C MET A 1 -3.72 -12.57 -29.58
N PRO A 2 -4.02 -11.26 -29.68
CA PRO A 2 -3.52 -10.28 -28.70
C PRO A 2 -4.22 -10.35 -27.33
N GLU A 3 -5.48 -10.79 -27.28
CA GLU A 3 -6.23 -10.87 -26.03
C GLU A 3 -5.75 -11.97 -25.08
N ASP A 4 -5.27 -13.09 -25.61
CA ASP A 4 -4.76 -14.21 -24.80
C ASP A 4 -3.40 -13.87 -24.19
N GLU A 5 -2.57 -13.12 -24.92
CA GLU A 5 -1.30 -12.59 -24.44
C GLU A 5 -1.52 -11.59 -23.29
N LEU A 6 -2.49 -10.68 -23.45
CA LEU A 6 -2.88 -9.76 -22.37
C LEU A 6 -3.38 -10.49 -21.13
N LYS A 7 -4.16 -11.57 -21.29
CA LYS A 7 -4.61 -12.40 -20.17
C LYS A 7 -3.43 -13.06 -19.45
N ARG A 8 -2.46 -13.60 -20.19
CA ARG A 8 -1.25 -14.21 -19.62
C ARG A 8 -0.42 -13.20 -18.83
N LEU A 9 -0.19 -12.01 -19.39
CA LEU A 9 0.58 -10.95 -18.70
C LEU A 9 -0.11 -10.49 -17.42
N ARG A 10 -1.45 -10.36 -17.43
CA ARG A 10 -2.23 -10.04 -16.23
C ARG A 10 -2.14 -11.14 -15.18
N GLN A 11 -2.17 -12.40 -15.60
CA GLN A 11 -2.05 -13.54 -14.70
C GLN A 11 -0.66 -13.58 -14.07
N GLN A 12 0.39 -13.44 -14.88
CA GLN A 12 1.76 -13.36 -14.42
C GLN A 12 1.95 -12.22 -13.42
N SER A 13 1.46 -11.02 -13.73
CA SER A 13 1.53 -9.88 -12.81
C SER A 13 0.84 -10.14 -11.46
N ARG A 14 -0.27 -10.88 -11.45
CA ARG A 14 -0.95 -11.29 -10.21
C ARG A 14 -0.15 -12.31 -9.41
N ASP A 15 0.47 -13.27 -10.09
CA ASP A 15 1.25 -14.31 -9.43
C ASP A 15 2.58 -13.74 -8.90
N ASP A 16 3.23 -12.86 -9.65
CA ASP A 16 4.41 -12.10 -9.21
C ASP A 16 4.08 -11.25 -7.98
N ARG A 17 2.91 -10.59 -7.96
CA ARG A 17 2.45 -9.83 -6.80
C ARG A 17 2.31 -10.72 -5.55
N LYS A 18 1.68 -11.89 -5.68
CA LYS A 18 1.56 -12.85 -4.57
C LYS A 18 2.93 -13.34 -4.07
N LEU A 19 3.88 -13.52 -4.99
CA LEU A 19 5.24 -13.92 -4.63
C LEU A 19 5.94 -12.82 -3.82
N ILE A 20 5.80 -11.56 -4.24
CA ILE A 20 6.33 -10.38 -3.53
C ILE A 20 5.70 -10.25 -2.13
N GLU A 21 4.39 -10.45 -2.01
CA GLU A 21 3.68 -10.45 -0.70
C GLU A 21 4.25 -11.50 0.25
N ARG A 22 4.47 -12.73 -0.23
CA ARG A 22 5.07 -13.80 0.57
C ARG A 22 6.51 -13.50 0.95
N ALA A 23 7.32 -12.94 0.05
CA ALA A 23 8.70 -12.56 0.33
C ALA A 23 8.76 -11.48 1.42
N ALA A 24 7.91 -10.46 1.32
CA ALA A 24 7.81 -9.41 2.34
C ALA A 24 7.37 -9.98 3.70
N GLN A 25 6.42 -10.91 3.72
CA GLN A 25 5.98 -11.57 4.95
C GLN A 25 7.12 -12.38 5.59
N ALA A 26 7.83 -13.19 4.81
CA ALA A 26 8.95 -13.98 5.30
C ALA A 26 10.08 -13.10 5.89
N LEU A 27 10.44 -12.02 5.20
CA LEU A 27 11.43 -11.06 5.72
C LEU A 27 10.95 -10.37 7.00
N ALA A 28 9.66 -10.03 7.11
CA ALA A 28 9.09 -9.46 8.33
C ALA A 28 9.05 -10.46 9.49
N GLU A 29 8.90 -11.76 9.23
CA GLU A 29 8.99 -12.82 10.24
C GLU A 29 10.43 -12.99 10.72
N VAL A 30 11.40 -13.03 9.80
CA VAL A 30 12.84 -13.07 10.14
C VAL A 30 13.22 -11.85 10.99
N GLY A 31 12.78 -10.66 10.60
CA GLY A 31 13.08 -9.44 11.35
C GLY A 31 12.51 -9.41 12.76
N ARG A 32 11.36 -10.06 13.00
CA ARG A 32 10.81 -10.21 14.36
C ARG A 32 11.58 -11.22 15.21
N ALA A 33 12.14 -12.26 14.61
CA ALA A 33 12.80 -13.34 15.33
C ALA A 33 14.29 -13.05 15.62
N GLN A 34 15.01 -12.46 14.67
CA GLN A 34 16.48 -12.39 14.70
C GLN A 34 17.02 -10.98 14.40
N GLY A 35 16.15 -10.02 14.07
CA GLY A 35 16.54 -8.77 13.44
C GLY A 35 16.87 -8.95 11.96
N LEU A 36 16.90 -7.84 11.21
CA LEU A 36 17.28 -7.82 9.80
C LEU A 36 18.66 -7.16 9.66
N SER A 37 19.45 -7.62 8.69
CA SER A 37 20.56 -6.80 8.19
C SER A 37 20.02 -5.54 7.54
N ASN A 38 20.83 -4.49 7.45
CA ASN A 38 20.43 -3.24 6.80
C ASN A 38 19.93 -3.49 5.36
N GLU A 39 20.64 -4.32 4.59
CA GLU A 39 20.24 -4.70 3.24
C GLU A 39 18.87 -5.38 3.21
N ASN A 40 18.59 -6.30 4.14
CA ASN A 40 17.30 -6.98 4.19
C ASN A 40 16.17 -6.05 4.67
N ALA A 41 16.48 -5.05 5.50
CA ALA A 41 15.54 -4.00 5.91
C ALA A 41 15.20 -3.07 4.74
N ASP A 42 16.18 -2.71 3.92
CA ASP A 42 15.99 -1.91 2.71
C ASP A 42 15.16 -2.67 1.67
N VAL A 43 15.45 -3.96 1.47
CA VAL A 43 14.66 -4.84 0.59
C VAL A 43 13.23 -4.94 1.09
N LEU A 44 13.00 -5.18 2.38
CA LEU A 44 11.65 -5.24 2.95
C LEU A 44 10.91 -3.90 2.76
N THR A 45 11.60 -2.78 2.91
CA THR A 45 11.06 -1.44 2.66
C THR A 45 10.67 -1.27 1.18
N ALA A 46 11.55 -1.64 0.25
CA ALA A 46 11.27 -1.58 -1.18
C ALA A 46 10.08 -2.47 -1.59
N LEU A 47 9.99 -3.69 -1.05
CA LEU A 47 8.85 -4.59 -1.30
C LEU A 47 7.54 -3.99 -0.79
N ARG A 48 7.55 -3.39 0.41
CA ARG A 48 6.37 -2.70 0.98
C ARG A 48 5.95 -1.49 0.16
N ILE A 49 6.89 -0.66 -0.28
CA ILE A 49 6.58 0.45 -1.19
C ILE A 49 5.94 -0.07 -2.48
N ARG A 50 6.44 -1.17 -3.05
CA ARG A 50 5.90 -1.74 -4.28
C ARG A 50 4.48 -2.31 -4.13
N LEU A 51 4.15 -2.83 -2.94
CA LEU A 51 2.86 -3.44 -2.63
C LEU A 51 1.80 -2.44 -2.15
N GLU A 52 2.18 -1.59 -1.19
CA GLU A 52 1.31 -0.70 -0.43
C GLU A 52 1.40 0.75 -0.90
N GLY A 53 2.41 1.10 -1.71
CA GLY A 53 2.67 2.46 -2.18
C GLY A 53 3.38 3.34 -1.16
N LYS A 54 3.62 2.86 0.07
CA LYS A 54 4.28 3.58 1.15
C LYS A 54 5.15 2.63 1.99
N PRO A 55 6.24 3.10 2.60
CA PRO A 55 6.92 2.34 3.65
C PRO A 55 5.99 2.24 4.88
N ARG A 56 6.09 1.15 5.64
CA ARG A 56 5.37 1.02 6.91
C ARG A 56 5.99 1.98 7.92
N ALA A 57 5.18 2.83 8.54
CA ALA A 57 5.63 3.74 9.59
C ALA A 57 6.33 2.96 10.71
N SER A 58 7.48 3.45 11.16
CA SER A 58 8.15 2.91 12.35
C SER A 58 7.28 3.15 13.59
N LEU A 59 7.56 2.43 14.68
CA LEU A 59 6.83 2.64 15.93
C LEU A 59 7.02 4.08 16.42
N GLU A 60 8.24 4.62 16.25
CA GLU A 60 8.57 6.01 16.53
C GLU A 60 7.80 6.98 15.63
N ASP A 61 7.65 6.70 14.33
CA ASP A 61 6.83 7.52 13.42
C ASP A 61 5.36 7.51 13.81
N LEU A 62 4.83 6.35 14.23
CA LEU A 62 3.47 6.21 14.74
C LEU A 62 3.29 7.01 16.03
N PHE A 63 4.23 6.93 16.97
CA PHE A 63 4.17 7.73 18.19
C PHE A 63 4.35 9.23 17.91
N ALA A 64 5.20 9.61 16.96
CA ALA A 64 5.38 11.00 16.55
C ALA A 64 4.10 11.57 15.90
N THR A 65 3.43 10.80 15.02
CA THR A 65 2.11 11.18 14.49
C THR A 65 1.07 11.23 15.60
N THR A 66 1.10 10.32 16.57
CA THR A 66 0.18 10.35 17.72
C THR A 66 0.44 11.56 18.64
N ALA A 67 1.70 11.97 18.79
CA ALA A 67 2.09 13.14 19.57
C ALA A 67 1.79 14.47 18.86
N ASP A 68 1.89 14.50 17.53
CA ASP A 68 1.51 15.65 16.69
C ASP A 68 -0.02 15.78 16.54
N LEU A 69 -0.77 14.70 16.74
CA LEU A 69 -2.23 14.71 16.93
C LEU A 69 -2.62 15.17 18.35
N GLY A 70 -2.02 16.27 18.83
CA GLY A 70 -2.29 16.95 20.10
C GLY A 70 -3.72 17.49 20.23
N GLY A 71 -4.70 16.59 20.22
CA GLY A 71 -6.12 16.90 20.14
C GLY A 71 -6.98 15.64 20.26
N GLY A 72 -6.89 14.95 21.41
CA GLY A 72 -7.99 14.17 22.01
C GLY A 72 -8.72 13.16 21.12
N LYS A 73 -8.08 12.57 20.11
CA LYS A 73 -8.67 11.48 19.33
C LYS A 73 -8.02 10.16 19.67
N ASP A 74 -8.86 9.26 20.18
CA ASP A 74 -8.50 7.91 20.57
C ASP A 74 -7.89 7.17 19.36
N LEU A 75 -6.85 6.38 19.61
CA LEU A 75 -6.11 5.64 18.57
C LEU A 75 -7.03 4.67 17.79
N GLY A 76 -8.08 4.19 18.46
CA GLY A 76 -9.14 3.39 17.84
C GLY A 76 -9.96 4.17 16.80
N ASP A 77 -10.10 5.48 16.96
CA ASP A 77 -10.88 6.34 16.06
C ASP A 77 -10.08 6.69 14.81
N VAL A 78 -8.75 6.90 14.93
CA VAL A 78 -7.84 7.13 13.80
C VAL A 78 -7.74 5.91 12.89
N LEU A 79 -7.66 4.70 13.47
CA LEU A 79 -7.62 3.44 12.71
C LEU A 79 -8.99 3.04 12.15
N ALA A 80 -10.08 3.49 12.77
CA ALA A 80 -11.45 3.30 12.28
C ALA A 80 -11.89 4.38 11.28
N THR A 81 -11.12 5.46 11.10
CA THR A 81 -11.41 6.46 10.08
C THR A 81 -10.97 5.90 8.73
N PRO A 82 -11.87 5.63 7.78
CA PRO A 82 -11.43 5.42 6.41
C PRO A 82 -10.72 6.71 5.99
N GLU A 83 -9.47 6.61 5.52
CA GLU A 83 -8.73 7.73 4.93
C GLU A 83 -9.71 8.56 4.10
N LYS A 84 -10.04 9.78 4.57
CA LYS A 84 -10.65 10.76 3.68
C LYS A 84 -9.64 10.90 2.56
N LYS A 85 -9.98 10.38 1.38
CA LYS A 85 -9.30 10.71 0.14
C LYS A 85 -9.23 12.24 0.11
N ASP A 86 -8.05 12.78 0.37
CA ASP A 86 -7.72 14.12 -0.06
C ASP A 86 -7.96 14.11 -1.57
N ALA A 87 -9.09 14.70 -1.95
CA ALA A 87 -9.54 14.82 -3.31
C ALA A 87 -8.72 15.93 -3.97
N ASP A 88 -7.45 15.63 -4.25
CA ASP A 88 -6.64 16.39 -5.21
C ASP A 88 -6.68 15.75 -6.61
N TRP A 89 -7.66 14.88 -6.85
CA TRP A 89 -8.02 14.44 -8.19
C TRP A 89 -9.02 15.44 -8.78
N PRO A 90 -8.76 16.01 -9.97
CA PRO A 90 -9.74 16.88 -10.61
C PRO A 90 -11.03 16.10 -10.83
N VAL A 91 -12.14 16.65 -10.34
CA VAL A 91 -13.49 16.14 -10.63
C VAL A 91 -13.70 16.28 -12.13
N VAL A 92 -13.53 15.17 -12.86
CA VAL A 92 -13.97 15.09 -14.24
C VAL A 92 -15.50 15.03 -14.19
N GLU A 93 -16.15 16.14 -14.49
CA GLU A 93 -17.58 16.13 -14.80
C GLU A 93 -17.79 15.31 -16.07
N GLU A 94 -18.23 14.06 -15.90
CA GLU A 94 -18.72 13.25 -17.01
C GLU A 94 -20.01 13.90 -17.54
N LYS A 95 -19.86 14.78 -18.54
CA LYS A 95 -20.98 15.17 -19.39
C LYS A 95 -21.58 13.90 -19.97
N LYS A 96 -22.81 13.58 -19.59
CA LYS A 96 -23.62 12.54 -20.24
C LYS A 96 -23.62 12.85 -21.73
N LYS A 97 -22.89 12.03 -22.48
CA LYS A 97 -22.87 12.05 -23.93
C LYS A 97 -24.20 11.45 -24.37
N ASP A 98 -25.12 12.31 -24.81
CA ASP A 98 -26.35 11.88 -25.46
C ASP A 98 -25.97 11.16 -26.75
N TRP A 99 -26.09 9.84 -26.73
CA TRP A 99 -25.99 9.03 -27.94
C TRP A 99 -27.34 9.11 -28.67
N PRO A 100 -27.38 9.47 -29.97
CA PRO A 100 -28.63 9.47 -30.71
C PRO A 100 -29.15 8.05 -30.85
N GLY A 101 -30.46 7.90 -30.59
CA GLY A 101 -31.18 6.63 -30.61
C GLY A 101 -31.31 5.97 -31.97
#